data_AF-A0A7V9RND2-F1
#
_entry.id   AF-A0A7V9RND2-F1
#
_cell.length_a   1.000
_cell.length_b   1.000
_cell.length_c   1.000
_cell.angle_alpha   90.00
_cell.angle_beta   90.00
_cell.angle_gamma   90.00
#
_symmetry.space_group_name_H-M   'P 1'
#
loop_
_entity.id
_entity.type
_entity.pdbx_description
1 polymer ?
#
loop_
_entity_poly.entity_id
_entity_poly.type
_entity_poly.pdbx_seq_one_letter_code
_entity_poly.pdbx_strand_id
1 'polypeptide(L)' 'MPPDLVFCYSPISHVGMHIGNGQLVHAANPSRPVEVTTVDSMPIASIRRVG' A
#
# COMPACT_ATOMS: atom_id res chain seq x y z
N MET A 1 10.16 -11.28 -6.86
CA MET A 1 10.37 -9.86 -7.21
C MET A 1 10.44 -9.09 -5.90
N PRO A 2 11.36 -8.12 -5.70
CA PRO A 2 11.34 -7.28 -4.51
C PRO A 2 9.99 -6.55 -4.43
N PRO A 3 9.39 -6.41 -3.25
CA PRO A 3 8.09 -5.76 -3.11
C PRO A 3 8.17 -4.28 -3.49
N ASP A 4 7.06 -3.75 -3.99
CA ASP A 4 6.88 -2.32 -4.22
C ASP A 4 6.23 -1.67 -3.00
N LEU A 5 6.65 -0.46 -2.65
CA LEU A 5 5.89 0.40 -1.76
C LEU A 5 4.87 1.20 -2.58
N VAL A 6 3.63 1.26 -2.09
CA VAL A 6 2.54 2.03 -2.69
C VAL A 6 2.19 3.16 -1.73
N PHE A 7 2.35 4.40 -2.19
CA PHE A 7 2.00 5.61 -1.43
C PHE A 7 0.64 6.12 -1.88
N CYS A 8 -0.23 6.43 -0.91
CA CYS A 8 -1.62 6.81 -1.18
C CYS A 8 -1.93 8.23 -0.68
N TYR A 9 -2.94 8.84 -1.30
CA TYR A 9 -3.48 10.18 -1.04
C TYR A 9 -2.57 11.36 -1.44
N SER A 10 -3.16 12.56 -1.52
CA SER A 10 -2.46 13.83 -1.75
C SER A 10 -2.96 14.88 -0.73
N PRO A 11 -2.11 15.34 0.22
CA PRO A 11 -0.73 14.90 0.45
C PRO A 11 -0.65 13.43 0.89
N ILE A 12 0.53 12.81 0.68
CA ILE A 12 0.76 11.41 1.07
C ILE A 12 0.58 11.27 2.58
N SER A 13 -0.33 10.39 2.99
CA SER A 13 -0.63 10.11 4.40
C SER A 13 -0.66 8.62 4.73
N HIS A 14 -0.55 7.76 3.72
CA HIS A 14 -0.65 6.33 3.88
C HIS A 14 0.35 5.60 2.98
N VAL A 15 0.86 4.47 3.44
CA VAL A 15 1.76 3.59 2.69
C VAL A 15 1.38 2.13 2.91
N GLY A 16 1.52 1.31 1.88
CA GLY A 16 1.43 -0.15 1.95
C GLY A 16 2.49 -0.83 1.10
N MET A 17 2.58 -2.14 1.20
CA MET A 17 3.50 -2.97 0.44
C MET A 17 2.73 -3.85 -0.55
N HIS A 18 3.03 -3.71 -1.84
CA HIS A 18 2.47 -4.58 -2.87
C HIS A 18 3.13 -5.95 -2.80
N ILE A 19 2.30 -6.99 -2.68
CA ILE A 19 2.73 -8.38 -2.50
C ILE A 19 2.46 -9.26 -3.73
N GLY A 20 2.13 -8.64 -4.87
CA GLY A 20 1.75 -9.33 -6.09
C GLY A 20 0.24 -9.49 -6.25
N ASN A 21 -0.20 -9.95 -7.42
CA ASN A 21 -1.61 -10.22 -7.73
C ASN A 21 -2.57 -9.04 -7.47
N GLY A 22 -2.07 -7.79 -7.59
CA GLY A 22 -2.87 -6.60 -7.30
C GLY A 22 -3.21 -6.42 -5.82
N GLN A 23 -2.51 -7.12 -4.92
CA GLN A 23 -2.74 -7.09 -3.48
C GLN A 23 -1.72 -6.21 -2.74
N LEU A 24 -2.21 -5.57 -1.68
CA LEU A 24 -1.48 -4.64 -0.83
C LEU A 24 -1.62 -5.07 0.62
N VAL A 25 -0.51 -5.20 1.36
CA VAL A 25 -0.52 -5.32 2.82
C VAL A 25 -0.24 -3.97 3.46
N HIS A 26 -1.05 -3.56 4.44
CA HIS A 26 -0.96 -2.26 5.10
C HIS A 26 -1.61 -2.28 6.49
N ALA A 27 -1.27 -1.30 7.32
CA ALA A 27 -1.95 -1.05 8.60
C ALA A 27 -3.05 -0.01 8.39
N ALA A 28 -4.31 -0.42 8.30
CA ALA A 28 -5.41 0.45 7.86
C ALA A 28 -5.65 1.67 8.76
N ASN A 29 -5.51 1.52 10.09
CA ASN A 29 -5.56 2.57 11.10
C ASN A 29 -5.17 1.99 12.48
N PRO A 30 -4.98 2.83 13.52
CA PRO A 30 -4.50 2.36 14.83
C PRO A 30 -5.40 1.34 15.56
N SER A 31 -6.69 1.25 15.20
CA SER A 31 -7.65 0.32 15.83
C SER A 31 -7.86 -0.96 15.03
N ARG A 32 -7.23 -1.11 13.85
CA ARG A 32 -7.31 -2.31 13.01
C ARG A 32 -5.97 -3.01 12.89
N PRO A 33 -5.95 -4.36 12.86
CA PRO A 33 -4.72 -5.09 12.59
C PRO A 33 -4.24 -4.85 11.16
N VAL A 34 -3.04 -5.34 10.86
CA VAL A 34 -2.51 -5.41 9.49
C VAL A 34 -3.46 -6.25 8.64
N GLU A 35 -3.84 -5.73 7.48
CA GLU A 35 -4.77 -6.39 6.57
C GLU A 35 -4.25 -6.39 5.13
N VAL A 36 -4.84 -7.26 4.31
CA VAL A 36 -4.59 -7.36 2.87
C VAL A 36 -5.80 -6.83 2.13
N THR A 37 -5.58 -5.89 1.23
CA THR A 37 -6.59 -5.25 0.39
C THR A 37 -6.13 -5.22 -1.08
N THR A 38 -6.98 -4.73 -1.99
CA THR A 38 -6.59 -4.47 -3.38
C THR A 38 -5.80 -3.16 -3.47
N VAL A 39 -4.83 -3.09 -4.38
CA VAL A 39 -3.96 -1.92 -4.60
C VAL A 39 -4.75 -0.65 -4.96
N ASP A 40 -5.91 -0.80 -5.60
CA ASP A 40 -6.81 0.27 -6.03
C ASP A 40 -7.85 0.68 -4.97
N SER A 41 -7.83 0.06 -3.78
CA SER A 41 -8.75 0.40 -2.68
C SER A 41 -8.56 1.82 -2.14
N MET A 42 -7.46 2.49 -2.49
CA MET A 42 -7.12 3.85 -2.09
C MET A 42 -6.55 4.65 -3.28
N PRO A 43 -6.72 5.98 -3.33
CA PRO A 43 -6.10 6.82 -4.35
C PRO A 43 -4.57 6.71 -4.32
N ILE A 44 -3.98 6.18 -5.39
CA ILE A 44 -2.53 6.01 -5.51
C ILE A 44 -1.87 7.34 -5.86
N ALA A 45 -0.85 7.71 -5.10
CA ALA A 45 0.00 8.87 -5.37
C ALA A 45 1.27 8.48 -6.13
N SER A 46 1.98 7.42 -5.69
CA SER A 46 3.16 6.90 -6.39
C SER A 46 3.49 5.46 -5.97
N ILE A 47 4.27 4.77 -6.79
CA ILE A 47 4.75 3.40 -6.55
C ILE A 47 6.28 3.41 -6.62
N ARG A 48 6.93 2.79 -5.64
CA ARG A 48 8.39 2.71 -5.57
C ARG A 48 8.86 1.27 -5.36
N ARG A 49 9.63 0.76 -6.32
CA ARG A 49 10.43 -0.46 -6.13
C ARG A 49 11.58 -0.16 -5.18
N VAL A 50 11.69 -0.95 -4.12
CA VAL A 50 12.86 -0.94 -3.23
C VAL A 50 13.76 -2.10 -3.64
N GLY A 51 15.03 -1.79 -3.91
CA GLY A 51 16.07 -2.72 -4.35
C GLY A 51 17.42 -2.28 -3.85
#